data_AF-F1KYJ0-F1
#
_entry.id   AF-F1KYJ0-F1
#
_cell.length_a   1.000
_cell.length_b   1.000
_cell.length_c   1.000
_cell.angle_alpha   90.00
_cell.angle_beta   90.00
_cell.angle_gamma   90.00
#
_symmetry.space_group_name_H-M   'P 1'
#
loop_
_entity.id
_entity.type
_entity.pdbx_description
1 polymer ?
#
loop_
_entity_poly.entity_id
_entity_poly.type
_entity_poly.pdbx_seq_one_letter_code
_entity_poly.pdbx_strand_id
1 'polypeptide(L)'
;MLSRLLGDCTRSNHLRAFILPSLRQFSRTSGNAARGFGNRYAQQGFAVRERVGPTLREKLLGPTTGKPFIYGTYALAGASVMGIGLLCYYGLGMSKEASIMSQSALWPQHVRDRLRSTYGYLAASLAVTAASGVAASRSYTIMRLMASGSVITTFAALAVIVGSGVIAQAIDYDNTVLKHAAWLTHAGLFGAMLAPLCFLGGPVLLRAAWYTAGIVAGLSFTAISAPSEKFLMMSGPLAMGLGVVFVANIGTFFLPPGSALGAGLASLVVYGGLILFSMFLLHDTQRVVKLAEKYPVRGQTPAYYSYGNYGYGAQDVQQFRRFDPINAQMAIYLDILNIFIRMAMIMGGMGGNRRRR
;
A
#
# COMPACT_ATOMS: atom_id res chain seq x y z
N MET A 1 -35.51 20.50 -19.11
CA MET A 1 -34.12 20.52 -19.62
C MET A 1 -33.16 19.87 -18.60
N LEU A 2 -33.54 18.69 -18.11
CA LEU A 2 -32.90 17.96 -17.00
C LEU A 2 -32.82 16.46 -17.37
N SER A 3 -32.10 16.13 -18.44
CA SER A 3 -32.00 14.75 -18.91
C SER A 3 -30.77 14.51 -19.78
N ARG A 4 -29.56 14.70 -19.23
CA ARG A 4 -28.31 14.07 -19.71
C ARG A 4 -27.37 13.78 -18.54
N LEU A 5 -27.87 12.95 -17.62
CA LEU A 5 -27.05 12.12 -16.74
C LEU A 5 -27.04 10.70 -17.32
N LEU A 6 -25.89 10.03 -17.23
CA LEU A 6 -25.57 8.66 -17.64
C LEU A 6 -25.05 8.51 -19.08
N GLY A 7 -23.72 8.49 -19.21
CA GLY A 7 -23.00 8.05 -20.40
C GLY A 7 -21.49 8.15 -20.17
N ASP A 8 -20.84 6.99 -20.06
CA ASP A 8 -19.40 6.75 -20.14
C ASP A 8 -18.50 7.12 -18.95
N CYS A 9 -18.68 6.34 -17.87
CA CYS A 9 -17.68 6.12 -16.84
C CYS A 9 -16.99 4.76 -17.07
N THR A 10 -16.08 4.68 -18.04
CA THR A 10 -15.20 3.51 -18.24
C THR A 10 -13.81 3.95 -18.71
N ARG A 11 -13.08 4.63 -17.82
CA ARG A 11 -11.63 4.76 -17.90
C ARG A 11 -11.03 4.13 -16.66
N SER A 12 -10.32 3.02 -16.85
CA SER A 12 -9.69 2.23 -15.80
C SER A 12 -8.78 3.09 -14.91
N ASN A 13 -9.35 3.58 -13.82
CA ASN A 13 -8.70 4.28 -12.72
C ASN A 13 -8.72 3.34 -11.51
N HIS A 14 -8.13 2.15 -11.64
CA HIS A 14 -7.92 1.31 -10.47
C HIS A 14 -6.65 1.75 -9.75
N LEU A 15 -6.79 1.95 -8.44
CA LEU A 15 -5.76 2.25 -7.43
C LEU A 15 -5.50 3.75 -7.17
N ARG A 16 -6.41 4.36 -6.42
CA ARG A 16 -6.11 5.58 -5.65
C ARG A 16 -5.73 5.18 -4.23
N ALA A 17 -4.59 5.71 -3.79
CA ALA A 17 -3.85 5.37 -2.58
C ALA A 17 -4.69 5.32 -1.29
N PHE A 18 -4.58 4.24 -0.51
CA PHE A 18 -5.19 4.09 0.81
C PHE A 18 -4.15 3.64 1.85
N ILE A 19 -3.57 4.60 2.57
CA ILE A 19 -2.51 4.37 3.56
C ILE A 19 -2.95 4.79 4.98
N LEU A 20 -3.82 5.79 5.10
CA LEU A 20 -4.06 6.53 6.34
C LEU A 20 -4.69 5.83 7.54
N PRO A 21 -5.68 4.92 7.39
CA PRO A 21 -6.38 4.45 8.59
C PRO A 21 -5.53 3.47 9.42
N SER A 22 -4.43 2.95 8.85
CA SER A 22 -3.44 2.13 9.56
C SER A 22 -2.74 2.89 10.70
N LEU A 23 -2.55 4.21 10.56
CA LEU A 23 -1.85 5.05 11.54
C LEU A 23 -2.68 5.32 12.81
N ARG A 24 -4.02 5.29 12.73
CA ARG A 24 -4.90 5.52 13.89
C ARG A 24 -4.95 4.31 14.82
N GLN A 25 -4.81 3.10 14.28
CA GLN A 25 -4.72 1.88 15.08
C GLN A 25 -3.52 1.94 16.03
N PHE A 26 -2.46 2.66 15.65
CA PHE A 26 -1.31 2.91 16.48
C PHE A 26 -1.55 4.00 17.55
N SER A 27 -2.13 5.15 17.20
CA SER A 27 -2.43 6.24 18.16
C SER A 27 -3.36 5.76 19.31
N ARG A 28 -4.42 4.99 19.00
CA ARG A 28 -5.34 4.45 20.01
C ARG A 28 -4.72 3.38 20.91
N THR A 29 -3.73 2.62 20.42
CA THR A 29 -3.07 1.57 21.20
C THR A 29 -2.04 2.15 22.18
N SER A 30 -1.31 3.21 21.80
CA SER A 30 -0.37 3.90 22.70
C SER A 30 -1.05 4.61 23.88
N GLY A 31 -2.21 5.23 23.64
CA GLY A 31 -2.99 5.90 24.70
C GLY A 31 -3.65 4.95 25.69
N ASN A 32 -4.03 3.73 25.27
CA ASN A 32 -4.69 2.74 26.14
C ASN A 32 -3.70 1.83 26.88
N ALA A 33 -2.44 1.76 26.48
CA ALA A 33 -1.41 1.03 27.23
C ALA A 33 -1.08 1.67 28.60
N ALA A 34 -1.47 2.94 28.81
CA ALA A 34 -1.19 3.71 30.02
C ALA A 34 -2.37 3.82 31.01
N ARG A 35 -3.55 3.25 30.73
CA ARG A 35 -4.77 3.46 31.56
C ARG A 35 -5.59 2.19 31.79
N GLY A 36 -4.96 1.14 32.31
CA GLY A 36 -5.66 -0.13 32.53
C GLY A 36 -5.09 -1.04 33.61
N PHE A 37 -4.73 -0.49 34.78
CA PHE A 37 -4.54 -1.27 36.00
C PHE A 37 -5.13 -0.51 37.18
N GLY A 38 -6.46 -0.58 37.31
CA GLY A 38 -7.20 -0.13 38.48
C GLY A 38 -8.01 -1.30 39.01
N ASN A 39 -7.72 -1.67 40.25
CA ASN A 39 -8.31 -2.74 41.07
C ASN A 39 -9.77 -3.09 40.78
N ARG A 40 -10.06 -4.40 40.74
CA ARG A 40 -11.37 -4.94 41.11
C ARG A 40 -11.19 -6.13 42.06
N TYR A 41 -11.15 -5.83 43.35
CA TYR A 41 -11.66 -6.73 44.38
C TYR A 41 -13.14 -6.40 44.56
N ALA A 42 -14.04 -7.29 44.18
CA ALA A 42 -15.44 -7.24 44.61
C ALA A 42 -16.12 -8.62 44.45
N GLN A 43 -16.44 -9.20 45.61
CA GLN A 43 -17.57 -10.07 45.95
C GLN A 43 -17.88 -11.30 45.09
N GLN A 44 -17.55 -12.47 45.67
CA GLN A 44 -18.20 -13.74 45.37
C GLN A 44 -19.64 -13.72 45.91
N GLY A 45 -20.62 -13.77 45.02
CA GLY A 45 -22.00 -14.16 45.31
C GLY A 45 -22.36 -15.37 44.46
N PHE A 46 -22.79 -16.46 45.11
CA PHE A 46 -23.29 -17.65 44.44
C PHE A 46 -24.66 -17.34 43.80
N ALA A 47 -24.68 -17.20 42.48
CA ALA A 47 -25.90 -17.24 41.69
C ALA A 47 -25.78 -18.38 40.67
N VAL A 48 -26.68 -19.35 40.76
CA VAL A 48 -26.88 -20.38 39.74
C VAL A 48 -27.40 -19.66 38.50
N ARG A 49 -26.51 -19.42 37.54
CA ARG A 49 -26.81 -18.76 36.26
C ARG A 49 -26.93 -19.83 35.19
N GLU A 50 -28.14 -20.03 34.67
CA GLU A 50 -28.36 -20.80 33.44
C GLU A 50 -27.36 -20.31 32.38
N ARG A 51 -26.52 -21.22 31.87
CA ARG A 51 -25.57 -20.90 30.80
C ARG A 51 -26.33 -20.81 29.48
N VAL A 52 -27.07 -19.72 29.30
CA VAL A 52 -27.42 -19.25 27.96
C VAL A 52 -26.08 -18.97 27.28
N GLY A 53 -25.74 -19.75 26.24
CA GLY A 53 -24.50 -19.55 25.50
C GLY A 53 -24.42 -18.09 25.03
N PRO A 54 -23.23 -17.46 25.08
CA PRO A 54 -23.11 -16.05 24.74
C PRO A 54 -23.63 -15.83 23.31
N THR A 55 -24.49 -14.83 23.17
CA THR A 55 -25.11 -14.50 21.88
C THR A 55 -24.05 -14.19 20.82
N LEU A 56 -24.36 -14.35 19.53
CA LEU A 56 -23.43 -14.02 18.43
C LEU A 56 -22.85 -12.61 18.58
N ARG A 57 -23.69 -11.65 18.99
CA ARG A 57 -23.28 -10.28 19.31
C ARG A 57 -22.27 -10.23 20.46
N GLU A 58 -22.48 -11.00 21.51
CA GLU A 58 -21.61 -11.07 22.69
C GLU A 58 -20.28 -11.79 22.41
N LYS A 59 -20.27 -12.79 21.50
CA LYS A 59 -19.03 -13.41 21.01
C LYS A 59 -18.23 -12.47 20.11
N LEU A 60 -18.88 -11.67 19.27
CA LEU A 60 -18.23 -10.76 18.31
C LEU A 60 -17.75 -9.46 18.96
N LEU A 61 -18.53 -8.90 19.88
CA LEU A 61 -18.20 -7.67 20.63
C LEU A 61 -17.49 -7.96 21.95
N GLY A 62 -17.42 -9.22 22.37
CA GLY A 62 -16.71 -9.67 23.56
C GLY A 62 -15.19 -9.45 23.47
N PRO A 63 -14.50 -9.54 24.63
CA PRO A 63 -13.06 -9.30 24.72
C PRO A 63 -12.28 -10.30 23.87
N THR A 64 -11.35 -9.78 23.06
CA THR A 64 -10.52 -10.61 22.19
C THR A 64 -9.49 -11.42 22.97
N THR A 65 -9.32 -12.70 22.60
CA THR A 65 -8.24 -13.57 23.10
C THR A 65 -6.94 -13.42 22.29
N GLY A 66 -6.87 -12.49 21.32
CA GLY A 66 -5.71 -12.31 20.45
C GLY A 66 -5.58 -13.31 19.29
N LYS A 67 -6.45 -14.33 19.24
CA LYS A 67 -6.51 -15.35 18.17
C LYS A 67 -6.47 -14.78 16.74
N PRO A 68 -7.16 -13.66 16.41
CA PRO A 68 -7.12 -13.12 15.05
C PRO A 68 -5.71 -12.72 14.58
N PHE A 69 -4.86 -12.20 15.45
CA PHE A 69 -3.47 -11.83 15.09
C PHE A 69 -2.58 -13.07 14.88
N ILE A 70 -2.85 -14.16 15.61
CA ILE A 70 -2.17 -15.44 15.42
C ILE A 70 -2.52 -16.02 14.04
N TYR A 71 -3.80 -16.06 13.69
CA TYR A 71 -4.23 -16.50 12.36
C TYR A 71 -3.63 -15.64 11.25
N GLY A 72 -3.57 -14.32 11.43
CA GLY A 72 -2.92 -13.41 10.50
C GLY A 72 -1.42 -13.71 10.32
N THR A 73 -0.73 -14.07 11.41
CA THR A 73 0.68 -14.46 11.38
C THR A 73 0.88 -15.76 10.59
N TYR A 74 0.02 -16.77 10.79
CA TYR A 74 0.08 -18.01 10.00
C TYR A 74 -0.23 -17.78 8.52
N ALA A 75 -1.21 -16.93 8.22
CA ALA A 75 -1.51 -16.56 6.83
C ALA A 75 -0.30 -15.88 6.17
N LEU A 76 0.36 -14.96 6.87
CA LEU A 76 1.58 -14.32 6.40
C LEU A 76 2.72 -15.34 6.20
N ALA A 77 2.92 -16.25 7.15
CA ALA A 77 3.94 -17.29 7.04
C ALA A 77 3.70 -18.19 5.82
N GLY A 78 2.45 -18.60 5.58
CA GLY A 78 2.07 -19.36 4.38
C GLY A 78 2.33 -18.58 3.09
N ALA A 79 1.97 -17.29 3.06
CA ALA A 79 2.26 -16.43 1.92
C ALA A 79 3.77 -16.29 1.64
N SER A 80 4.58 -16.18 2.70
CA SER A 80 6.05 -16.13 2.57
C SER A 80 6.63 -17.42 2.01
N VAL A 81 6.16 -18.59 2.48
CA VAL A 81 6.58 -19.89 1.93
C VAL A 81 6.21 -20.00 0.46
N MET A 82 5.01 -19.58 0.07
CA MET A 82 4.62 -19.52 -1.34
C MET A 82 5.51 -18.54 -2.13
N GLY A 83 5.81 -17.36 -1.60
CA GLY A 83 6.69 -16.38 -2.25
C GLY A 83 8.10 -16.92 -2.49
N ILE A 84 8.68 -17.61 -1.52
CA ILE A 84 9.97 -18.29 -1.66
C ILE A 84 9.87 -19.44 -2.68
N GLY A 85 8.80 -20.23 -2.65
CA GLY A 85 8.56 -21.29 -3.62
C GLY A 85 8.47 -20.76 -5.06
N LEU A 86 7.73 -19.66 -5.27
CA LEU A 86 7.66 -18.97 -6.57
C LEU A 86 9.04 -18.45 -7.00
N LEU A 87 9.80 -17.89 -6.06
CA LEU A 87 11.15 -17.42 -6.34
C LEU A 87 12.08 -18.56 -6.76
N CYS A 88 12.08 -19.68 -6.02
CA CYS A 88 12.89 -20.84 -6.38
C CYS A 88 12.47 -21.41 -7.74
N TYR A 89 11.17 -21.49 -8.01
CA TYR A 89 10.65 -22.04 -9.26
C TYR A 89 11.00 -21.17 -10.48
N TYR A 90 10.75 -19.86 -10.41
CA TYR A 90 11.00 -18.94 -11.53
C TYR A 90 12.44 -18.43 -11.59
N GLY A 91 13.05 -18.14 -10.44
CA GLY A 91 14.41 -17.61 -10.33
C GLY A 91 15.50 -18.63 -10.71
N LEU A 92 15.30 -19.92 -10.43
CA LEU A 92 16.24 -20.98 -10.85
C LEU A 92 15.98 -21.48 -12.28
N GLY A 93 15.05 -20.86 -13.02
CA GLY A 93 14.80 -21.19 -14.43
C GLY A 93 14.09 -22.52 -14.66
N MET A 94 13.34 -23.05 -13.69
CA MET A 94 12.55 -24.28 -13.87
C MET A 94 11.31 -24.05 -14.77
N SER A 95 10.97 -22.79 -15.06
CA SER A 95 9.90 -22.43 -15.99
C SER A 95 10.40 -22.40 -17.44
N LYS A 96 9.67 -23.06 -18.35
CA LYS A 96 9.95 -23.06 -19.80
C LYS A 96 9.53 -21.76 -20.51
N GLU A 97 8.83 -20.86 -19.82
CA GLU A 97 8.36 -19.57 -20.36
C GLU A 97 9.48 -18.52 -20.26
N ALA A 98 9.62 -17.67 -21.28
CA ALA A 98 10.62 -16.61 -21.29
C ALA A 98 10.33 -15.59 -20.17
N SER A 99 11.25 -15.47 -19.22
CA SER A 99 11.18 -14.49 -18.12
C SER A 99 11.58 -13.10 -18.58
N ILE A 100 11.13 -12.06 -17.85
CA ILE A 100 11.60 -10.69 -18.06
C ILE A 100 13.12 -10.63 -17.93
N MET A 101 13.69 -11.40 -16.99
CA MET A 101 15.13 -11.53 -16.82
C MET A 101 15.84 -11.99 -18.11
N SER A 102 15.33 -13.02 -18.78
CA SER A 102 15.93 -13.51 -20.03
C SER A 102 15.84 -12.50 -21.19
N GLN A 103 14.72 -11.77 -21.27
CA GLN A 103 14.50 -10.74 -22.30
C GLN A 103 15.32 -9.47 -22.01
N SER A 104 15.66 -9.23 -20.74
CA SER A 104 16.39 -8.02 -20.34
C SER A 104 17.80 -7.91 -20.92
N ALA A 105 18.43 -9.04 -21.27
CA ALA A 105 19.72 -9.08 -21.95
C ALA A 105 19.67 -8.40 -23.33
N LEU A 106 18.50 -8.39 -23.96
CA LEU A 106 18.25 -7.82 -25.30
C LEU A 106 17.68 -6.41 -25.24
N TRP A 107 17.52 -5.81 -24.04
CA TRP A 107 16.88 -4.50 -23.92
C TRP A 107 17.71 -3.38 -24.56
N PRO A 108 17.09 -2.59 -25.47
CA PRO A 108 17.68 -1.36 -25.98
C PRO A 108 17.99 -0.37 -24.86
N GLN A 109 18.98 0.52 -25.07
CA GLN A 109 19.40 1.51 -24.06
C GLN A 109 18.26 2.37 -23.52
N HIS A 110 17.33 2.79 -24.38
CA HIS A 110 16.22 3.65 -23.96
C HIS A 110 15.28 3.00 -22.93
N VAL A 111 15.10 1.67 -22.97
CA VAL A 111 14.29 0.95 -21.97
C VAL A 111 14.99 0.96 -20.62
N ARG A 112 16.31 0.72 -20.63
CA ARG A 112 17.14 0.77 -19.42
C ARG A 112 17.15 2.16 -18.79
N ASP A 113 17.25 3.22 -19.58
CA ASP A 113 17.23 4.60 -19.08
C ASP A 113 15.87 4.98 -18.47
N ARG A 114 14.78 4.51 -19.07
CA ARG A 114 13.41 4.70 -18.52
C ARG A 114 13.25 3.98 -17.18
N LEU A 115 13.73 2.74 -17.06
CA LEU A 115 13.69 2.01 -15.80
C LEU A 115 14.59 2.65 -14.75
N ARG A 116 15.84 3.01 -15.12
CA ARG A 116 16.79 3.68 -14.23
C ARG A 116 16.23 4.99 -13.67
N SER A 117 15.62 5.82 -14.53
CA SER A 117 14.98 7.06 -14.08
C SER A 117 13.77 6.79 -13.17
N THR A 118 12.91 5.82 -13.51
CA THR A 118 11.77 5.40 -12.68
C THR A 118 12.20 4.99 -11.27
N TYR A 119 13.18 4.08 -11.15
CA TYR A 119 13.72 3.67 -9.86
C TYR A 119 14.54 4.78 -9.16
N GLY A 120 15.15 5.69 -9.91
CA GLY A 120 15.79 6.89 -9.36
C GLY A 120 14.79 7.81 -8.65
N TYR A 121 13.66 8.12 -9.30
CA TYR A 121 12.57 8.89 -8.67
C TYR A 121 11.91 8.13 -7.52
N LEU A 122 11.82 6.80 -7.60
CA LEU A 122 11.34 5.98 -6.49
C LEU A 122 12.22 6.18 -5.24
N ALA A 123 13.53 6.01 -5.39
CA ALA A 123 14.48 6.19 -4.30
C ALA A 123 14.44 7.63 -3.75
N ALA A 124 14.37 8.62 -4.64
CA ALA A 124 14.23 10.02 -4.24
C ALA A 124 12.91 10.28 -3.48
N SER A 125 11.80 9.66 -3.90
CA SER A 125 10.50 9.78 -3.22
C SER A 125 10.58 9.23 -1.80
N LEU A 126 11.22 8.07 -1.61
CA LEU A 126 11.44 7.47 -0.30
C LEU A 126 12.32 8.36 0.58
N ALA A 127 13.39 8.94 0.02
CA ALA A 127 14.27 9.85 0.75
C ALA A 127 13.54 11.14 1.18
N VAL A 128 12.77 11.76 0.28
CA VAL A 128 11.95 12.94 0.58
C VAL A 128 10.90 12.62 1.65
N THR A 129 10.25 11.45 1.55
CA THR A 129 9.27 10.99 2.53
C THR A 129 9.90 10.81 3.91
N ALA A 130 11.08 10.20 3.99
CA ALA A 130 11.80 10.00 5.24
C ALA A 130 12.24 11.35 5.86
N ALA A 131 12.84 12.23 5.05
CA ALA A 131 13.26 13.56 5.48
C ALA A 131 12.08 14.40 5.98
N SER A 132 10.97 14.40 5.23
CA SER A 132 9.74 15.09 5.62
C SER A 132 9.13 14.49 6.88
N GLY A 133 9.12 13.16 7.03
CA GLY A 133 8.62 12.51 8.25
C GLY A 133 9.43 12.88 9.49
N VAL A 134 10.75 12.96 9.38
CA VAL A 134 11.62 13.44 10.46
C VAL A 134 11.33 14.91 10.77
N ALA A 135 11.25 15.77 9.76
CA ALA A 135 10.92 17.18 9.93
C ALA A 135 9.55 17.39 10.61
N ALA A 136 8.53 16.68 10.14
CA ALA A 136 7.19 16.71 10.70
C ALA A 136 7.12 16.16 12.12
N SER A 137 7.92 15.14 12.44
CA SER A 137 7.98 14.56 13.80
C SER A 137 8.50 15.55 14.85
N ARG A 138 9.32 16.52 14.42
CA ARG A 138 9.85 17.60 15.27
C ARG A 138 8.87 18.77 15.43
N SER A 139 7.83 18.84 14.60
CA SER A 139 6.82 19.90 14.66
C SER A 139 5.65 19.49 15.57
N TYR A 140 5.47 20.22 16.67
CA TYR A 140 4.39 19.96 17.63
C TYR A 140 2.99 20.06 16.98
N THR A 141 2.78 21.02 16.08
CA THR A 141 1.49 21.22 15.41
C THR A 141 1.13 20.07 14.49
N ILE A 142 2.08 19.64 13.65
CA ILE A 142 1.86 18.53 12.70
C ILE A 142 1.67 17.23 13.49
N MET A 143 2.52 17.00 14.49
CA MET A 143 2.41 15.82 15.34
C MET A 143 1.07 15.77 16.07
N ARG A 144 0.64 16.88 16.70
CA ARG A 144 -0.65 16.96 17.40
C ARG A 144 -1.82 16.73 16.44
N LEU A 145 -1.78 17.31 15.25
CA LEU A 145 -2.82 17.12 14.24
C LEU A 145 -2.90 15.65 13.82
N MET A 146 -1.78 15.06 13.39
CA MET A 146 -1.75 13.68 12.87
C MET A 146 -1.98 12.63 13.96
N ALA A 147 -1.52 12.88 15.19
CA ALA A 147 -1.72 11.98 16.32
C ALA A 147 -3.08 12.16 17.03
N SER A 148 -3.83 13.23 16.72
CA SER A 148 -5.12 13.56 17.35
C SER A 148 -6.13 12.42 17.32
N GLY A 149 -5.97 11.47 16.40
CA GLY A 149 -6.83 10.30 16.28
C GLY A 149 -8.28 10.70 16.00
N SER A 150 -8.54 11.87 15.44
CA SER A 150 -9.87 12.29 15.01
C SER A 150 -10.27 11.62 13.69
N VAL A 151 -11.52 11.20 13.58
CA VAL A 151 -12.10 10.67 12.33
C VAL A 151 -11.98 11.72 11.22
N ILE A 152 -12.30 12.98 11.55
CA ILE A 152 -12.25 14.11 10.64
C ILE A 152 -10.83 14.30 10.10
N THR A 153 -9.83 14.34 10.98
CA THR A 153 -8.43 14.49 10.56
C THR A 153 -7.97 13.33 9.69
N THR A 154 -8.45 12.11 9.94
CA THR A 154 -8.08 10.95 9.13
C THR A 154 -8.66 11.04 7.71
N PHE A 155 -9.94 11.44 7.57
CA PHE A 155 -10.55 11.65 6.25
C PHE A 155 -10.01 12.89 5.55
N ALA A 156 -9.70 13.96 6.27
CA ALA A 156 -9.08 15.15 5.71
C ALA A 156 -7.68 14.84 5.16
N ALA A 157 -6.85 14.14 5.94
CA ALA A 157 -5.56 13.68 5.47
C ALA A 157 -5.69 12.75 4.25
N LEU A 158 -6.78 11.96 4.16
CA LEU A 158 -7.07 11.08 3.02
C LEU A 158 -7.40 11.87 1.78
N ALA A 159 -8.25 12.88 1.90
CA ALA A 159 -8.55 13.79 0.79
C ALA A 159 -7.27 14.50 0.31
N VAL A 160 -6.42 14.97 1.23
CA VAL A 160 -5.16 15.65 0.90
C VAL A 160 -4.18 14.72 0.18
N ILE A 161 -4.01 13.49 0.66
CA ILE A 161 -3.03 12.57 0.05
C ILE A 161 -3.50 12.03 -1.30
N VAL A 162 -4.79 11.71 -1.42
CA VAL A 162 -5.38 11.27 -2.69
C VAL A 162 -5.38 12.44 -3.67
N GLY A 163 -5.78 13.62 -3.23
CA GLY A 163 -5.80 14.84 -4.05
C GLY A 163 -4.42 15.21 -4.57
N SER A 164 -3.41 15.27 -3.69
CA SER A 164 -2.03 15.56 -4.11
C SER A 164 -1.48 14.51 -5.08
N GLY A 165 -1.82 13.22 -4.90
CA GLY A 165 -1.41 12.16 -5.81
C GLY A 165 -2.09 12.25 -7.18
N VAL A 166 -3.37 12.62 -7.22
CA VAL A 166 -4.11 12.88 -8.47
C VAL A 166 -3.52 14.09 -9.19
N ILE A 167 -3.19 15.16 -8.48
CA ILE A 167 -2.56 16.36 -9.05
C ILE A 167 -1.18 16.02 -9.62
N ALA A 168 -0.32 15.33 -8.85
CA ALA A 168 1.00 14.92 -9.31
C ALA A 168 0.95 14.04 -10.57
N GLN A 169 -0.10 13.23 -10.73
CA GLN A 169 -0.31 12.40 -11.91
C GLN A 169 -0.93 13.13 -13.09
N ALA A 170 -1.79 14.11 -12.84
CA ALA A 170 -2.49 14.88 -13.87
C ALA A 170 -1.58 15.90 -14.56
N ILE A 171 -0.51 16.36 -13.90
CA ILE A 171 0.46 17.28 -14.49
C ILE A 171 1.33 16.54 -15.51
N ASP A 172 1.40 17.06 -16.73
CA ASP A 172 2.28 16.53 -17.78
C ASP A 172 3.76 16.73 -17.44
N TYR A 173 4.58 15.75 -17.82
CA TYR A 173 6.02 15.76 -17.53
C TYR A 173 6.80 16.86 -18.29
N ASP A 174 6.20 17.46 -19.32
CA ASP A 174 6.83 18.54 -20.09
C ASP A 174 7.02 19.82 -19.28
N ASN A 175 6.17 20.07 -18.27
CA ASN A 175 6.38 21.14 -17.30
C ASN A 175 7.19 20.62 -16.11
N THR A 176 8.51 20.62 -16.26
CA THR A 176 9.44 20.01 -15.30
C THR A 176 9.29 20.62 -13.91
N VAL A 177 9.24 21.94 -13.77
CA VAL A 177 9.17 22.61 -12.45
C VAL A 177 7.88 22.25 -11.73
N LEU A 178 6.73 22.38 -12.40
CA LEU A 178 5.43 22.12 -11.78
C LEU A 178 5.28 20.63 -11.42
N LYS A 179 5.76 19.73 -12.28
CA LYS A 179 5.74 18.28 -12.02
C LYS A 179 6.57 17.93 -10.79
N HIS A 180 7.80 18.44 -10.70
CA HIS A 180 8.69 18.16 -9.57
C HIS A 180 8.16 18.78 -8.28
N ALA A 181 7.57 19.98 -8.33
CA ALA A 181 6.93 20.59 -7.18
C ALA A 181 5.74 19.77 -6.67
N ALA A 182 4.86 19.31 -7.57
CA ALA A 182 3.72 18.47 -7.19
C ALA A 182 4.16 17.10 -6.64
N TRP A 183 5.16 16.49 -7.27
CA TRP A 183 5.77 15.24 -6.80
C TRP A 183 6.40 15.38 -5.42
N LEU A 184 7.24 16.41 -5.22
CA LEU A 184 7.91 16.67 -3.95
C LEU A 184 6.89 16.98 -2.85
N THR A 185 5.85 17.76 -3.18
CA THR A 185 4.74 18.05 -2.25
C THR A 185 4.02 16.77 -1.85
N HIS A 186 3.72 15.88 -2.81
CA HIS A 186 3.06 14.61 -2.53
C HIS A 186 3.90 13.68 -1.64
N ALA A 187 5.19 13.51 -1.95
CA ALA A 187 6.12 12.74 -1.13
C ALA A 187 6.30 13.37 0.28
N GLY A 188 6.38 14.69 0.35
CA GLY A 188 6.46 15.45 1.60
C GLY A 188 5.23 15.26 2.48
N LEU A 189 4.03 15.38 1.91
CA LEU A 189 2.76 15.14 2.62
C LEU A 189 2.69 13.72 3.18
N PHE A 190 3.12 12.73 2.40
CA PHE A 190 3.23 11.35 2.89
C PHE A 190 4.13 11.25 4.11
N GLY A 191 5.33 11.84 4.06
CA GLY A 191 6.25 11.87 5.20
C GLY A 191 5.60 12.48 6.45
N ALA A 192 4.92 13.62 6.29
CA ALA A 192 4.23 14.28 7.40
C ALA A 192 3.15 13.42 8.05
N MET A 193 2.44 12.63 7.25
CA MET A 193 1.42 11.71 7.76
C MET A 193 2.03 10.50 8.47
N LEU A 194 3.24 10.08 8.07
CA LEU A 194 3.98 9.02 8.75
C LEU A 194 4.65 9.49 10.06
N ALA A 195 4.68 10.78 10.36
CA ALA A 195 5.31 11.33 11.56
C ALA A 195 4.89 10.64 12.88
N PRO A 196 3.62 10.26 13.12
CA PRO A 196 3.24 9.53 14.34
C PRO A 196 3.94 8.17 14.49
N LEU A 197 4.41 7.54 13.40
CA LEU A 197 5.18 6.30 13.49
C LEU A 197 6.51 6.50 14.22
N CYS A 198 7.05 7.73 14.28
CA CYS A 198 8.27 8.02 15.03
C CYS A 198 8.13 7.72 16.54
N PHE A 199 6.91 7.65 17.09
CA PHE A 199 6.70 7.20 18.48
C PHE A 199 7.01 5.70 18.70
N LEU A 200 7.11 4.89 17.65
CA LEU A 200 7.57 3.49 17.75
C LEU A 200 9.04 3.37 18.16
N GLY A 201 9.80 4.46 18.03
CA GLY A 201 11.24 4.50 18.29
C GLY A 201 12.06 4.19 17.04
N GLY A 202 13.19 4.88 16.92
CA GLY A 202 14.14 4.73 15.81
C GLY A 202 14.58 3.28 15.55
N PRO A 203 14.94 2.48 16.57
CA PRO A 203 15.38 1.10 16.36
C PRO A 203 14.30 0.18 15.75
N VAL A 204 13.03 0.38 16.10
CA VAL A 204 11.92 -0.41 15.54
C VAL A 204 11.70 -0.03 14.08
N LEU A 205 11.70 1.26 13.77
CA LEU A 205 11.52 1.76 12.41
C LEU A 205 12.67 1.36 11.48
N LEU A 206 13.92 1.39 11.96
CA LEU A 206 15.08 0.95 11.17
C LEU A 206 15.00 -0.55 10.83
N ARG A 207 14.60 -1.39 11.77
CA ARG A 207 14.40 -2.82 11.51
C ARG A 207 13.24 -3.04 10.53
N ALA A 208 12.12 -2.33 10.72
CA ALA A 208 11.00 -2.41 9.80
C ALA A 208 11.41 -1.99 8.38
N ALA A 209 12.20 -0.92 8.25
CA ALA A 209 12.75 -0.46 6.98
C ALA A 209 13.63 -1.52 6.32
N TRP A 210 14.53 -2.17 7.08
CA TRP A 210 15.37 -3.25 6.55
C TRP A 210 14.56 -4.48 6.11
N TYR A 211 13.54 -4.88 6.87
CA TYR A 211 12.66 -5.97 6.45
C TYR A 211 11.86 -5.61 5.21
N THR A 212 11.34 -4.38 5.12
CA THR A 212 10.66 -3.90 3.92
C THR A 212 11.61 -3.88 2.71
N ALA A 213 12.85 -3.41 2.87
CA ALA A 213 13.83 -3.45 1.80
C ALA A 213 14.10 -4.88 1.31
N GLY A 214 14.21 -5.85 2.23
CA GLY A 214 14.34 -7.27 1.89
C GLY A 214 13.12 -7.85 1.17
N ILE A 215 11.91 -7.53 1.65
CA ILE A 215 10.64 -7.93 1.01
C ILE A 215 10.56 -7.35 -0.41
N VAL A 216 10.87 -6.06 -0.57
CA VAL A 216 10.80 -5.36 -1.85
C VAL A 216 11.81 -5.93 -2.82
N ALA A 217 13.06 -6.10 -2.40
CA ALA A 217 14.10 -6.70 -3.24
C ALA A 217 13.76 -8.13 -3.65
N GLY A 218 13.30 -8.97 -2.70
CA GLY A 218 12.92 -10.35 -2.98
C GLY A 218 11.74 -10.46 -3.95
N LEU A 219 10.68 -9.67 -3.73
CA LEU A 219 9.50 -9.68 -4.59
C LEU A 219 9.78 -9.08 -5.97
N SER A 220 10.56 -8.01 -6.07
CA SER A 220 10.98 -7.46 -7.36
C SER A 220 11.85 -8.46 -8.14
N PHE A 221 12.71 -9.23 -7.46
CA PHE A 221 13.47 -10.29 -8.11
C PHE A 221 12.57 -11.43 -8.61
N THR A 222 11.56 -11.85 -7.82
CA THR A 222 10.52 -12.78 -8.29
C THR A 222 9.76 -12.22 -9.48
N ALA A 223 9.40 -10.94 -9.47
CA ALA A 223 8.63 -10.28 -10.54
C ALA A 223 9.38 -10.30 -11.88
N ILE A 224 10.69 -10.06 -11.86
CA ILE A 224 11.55 -10.06 -13.05
C ILE A 224 11.84 -11.51 -13.50
N SER A 225 11.91 -12.46 -12.58
CA SER A 225 12.15 -13.87 -12.91
C SER A 225 10.89 -14.56 -13.44
N ALA A 226 9.70 -14.09 -13.07
CA ALA A 226 8.45 -14.72 -13.47
C ALA A 226 7.92 -14.18 -14.82
N PRO A 227 7.14 -14.99 -15.57
CA PRO A 227 6.54 -14.57 -16.84
C PRO A 227 5.54 -13.41 -16.63
N SER A 228 5.61 -12.39 -17.49
CA SER A 228 4.94 -11.10 -17.30
C SER A 228 3.42 -11.10 -17.50
N GLU A 229 2.87 -12.15 -18.11
CA GLU A 229 1.46 -12.21 -18.49
C GLU A 229 0.56 -12.61 -17.32
N LYS A 230 1.05 -13.49 -16.43
CA LYS A 230 0.24 -14.10 -15.37
C LYS A 230 -0.09 -13.11 -14.25
N PHE A 231 0.84 -12.26 -13.85
CA PHE A 231 0.56 -11.29 -12.78
C PHE A 231 -0.11 -10.02 -13.30
N LEU A 232 0.12 -9.58 -14.54
CA LEU A 232 -0.62 -8.45 -15.12
C LEU A 232 -2.14 -8.70 -15.20
N MET A 233 -2.55 -9.95 -15.45
CA MET A 233 -3.95 -10.36 -15.46
C MET A 233 -4.59 -10.37 -14.07
N MET A 234 -3.78 -10.32 -13.00
CA MET A 234 -4.26 -10.43 -11.63
C MET A 234 -4.79 -9.12 -11.04
N SER A 235 -4.82 -8.03 -11.82
CA SER A 235 -5.33 -6.72 -11.38
C SER A 235 -6.77 -6.75 -10.86
N GLY A 236 -7.65 -7.58 -11.44
CA GLY A 236 -9.04 -7.74 -11.02
C GLY A 236 -9.17 -8.29 -9.59
N PRO A 237 -8.67 -9.51 -9.30
CA PRO A 237 -8.66 -10.07 -7.95
C PRO A 237 -7.93 -9.19 -6.92
N LEU A 238 -6.81 -8.57 -7.31
CA LEU A 238 -6.08 -7.64 -6.44
C LEU A 238 -6.93 -6.42 -6.06
N ALA A 239 -7.67 -5.84 -7.01
CA ALA A 239 -8.57 -4.73 -6.74
C ALA A 239 -9.72 -5.12 -5.79
N MET A 240 -10.27 -6.33 -5.93
CA MET A 240 -11.27 -6.85 -4.98
C MET A 240 -10.68 -7.00 -3.57
N GLY A 241 -9.47 -7.59 -3.46
CA GLY A 241 -8.75 -7.71 -2.20
C GLY A 241 -8.48 -6.35 -1.56
N LEU A 242 -8.14 -5.34 -2.36
CA LEU A 242 -7.96 -3.97 -1.86
C LEU A 242 -9.27 -3.39 -1.33
N GLY A 243 -10.40 -3.63 -2.01
CA GLY A 243 -11.72 -3.25 -1.52
C GLY A 243 -12.02 -3.85 -0.15
N VAL A 244 -11.71 -5.13 0.05
CA VAL A 244 -11.88 -5.81 1.34
C VAL A 244 -11.02 -5.18 2.44
N VAL A 245 -9.72 -4.98 2.17
CA VAL A 245 -8.81 -4.33 3.14
C VAL A 245 -9.25 -2.91 3.44
N PHE A 246 -9.73 -2.17 2.44
CA PHE A 246 -10.21 -0.81 2.60
C PHE A 246 -11.46 -0.72 3.48
N VAL A 247 -12.47 -1.56 3.19
CA VAL A 247 -13.70 -1.63 4.00
C VAL A 247 -13.39 -2.09 5.42
N ALA A 248 -12.51 -3.08 5.59
CA ALA A 248 -12.07 -3.51 6.92
C ALA A 248 -11.40 -2.37 7.70
N ASN A 249 -10.59 -1.56 7.01
CA ASN A 249 -9.93 -0.40 7.58
C ASN A 249 -10.94 0.66 8.06
N ILE A 250 -11.96 0.96 7.23
CA ILE A 250 -13.08 1.83 7.64
C ILE A 250 -13.85 1.23 8.81
N GLY A 251 -14.11 -0.08 8.78
CA GLY A 251 -14.82 -0.80 9.83
C GLY A 251 -14.16 -0.65 11.20
N THR A 252 -12.82 -0.61 11.27
CA THR A 252 -12.11 -0.39 12.54
C THR A 252 -12.45 0.94 13.23
N PHE A 253 -12.98 1.93 12.52
CA PHE A 253 -13.40 3.20 13.13
C PHE A 253 -14.65 3.06 14.00
N PHE A 254 -15.56 2.17 13.61
CA PHE A 254 -16.87 2.00 14.24
C PHE A 254 -16.88 0.91 15.31
N LEU A 255 -15.80 0.12 15.41
CA LEU A 255 -15.72 -1.04 16.28
C LEU A 255 -14.73 -0.82 17.44
N PRO A 256 -15.06 -1.27 18.66
CA PRO A 256 -14.13 -1.18 19.78
C PRO A 256 -12.86 -2.01 19.51
N PRO A 257 -11.66 -1.46 19.74
CA PRO A 257 -10.40 -2.15 19.45
C PRO A 257 -10.17 -3.41 20.31
N GLY A 258 -10.86 -3.53 21.44
CA GLY A 258 -10.82 -4.71 22.32
C GLY A 258 -11.80 -5.83 21.93
N SER A 259 -12.68 -5.60 20.95
CA SER A 259 -13.65 -6.61 20.51
C SER A 259 -12.99 -7.68 19.64
N ALA A 260 -13.51 -8.91 19.66
CA ALA A 260 -13.04 -9.99 18.79
C ALA A 260 -13.15 -9.62 17.30
N LEU A 261 -14.25 -8.98 16.90
CA LEU A 261 -14.45 -8.51 15.52
C LEU A 261 -13.51 -7.35 15.17
N GLY A 262 -13.32 -6.39 16.09
CA GLY A 262 -12.35 -5.30 15.92
C GLY A 262 -10.91 -5.80 15.76
N ALA A 263 -10.51 -6.79 16.59
CA ALA A 263 -9.23 -7.48 16.46
C ALA A 263 -9.12 -8.29 15.16
N GLY A 264 -10.23 -8.85 14.67
CA GLY A 264 -10.33 -9.50 13.37
C GLY A 264 -10.04 -8.56 12.21
N LEU A 265 -10.75 -7.43 12.14
CA LEU A 265 -10.53 -6.41 11.12
C LEU A 265 -9.12 -5.82 11.20
N ALA A 266 -8.63 -5.57 12.41
CA ALA A 266 -7.26 -5.15 12.68
C ALA A 266 -6.23 -6.12 12.09
N SER A 267 -6.40 -7.42 12.33
CA SER A 267 -5.53 -8.45 11.77
C SER A 267 -5.61 -8.50 10.24
N LEU A 268 -6.82 -8.43 9.67
CA LEU A 268 -7.03 -8.41 8.22
C LEU A 268 -6.36 -7.19 7.59
N VAL A 269 -6.52 -6.01 8.20
CA VAL A 269 -5.83 -4.80 7.77
C VAL A 269 -4.33 -5.06 7.79
N VAL A 270 -3.74 -5.40 8.93
CA VAL A 270 -2.27 -5.52 9.08
C VAL A 270 -1.68 -6.63 8.21
N TYR A 271 -2.07 -7.89 8.43
CA TYR A 271 -1.46 -9.05 7.77
C TYR A 271 -2.03 -9.30 6.38
N GLY A 272 -3.35 -9.22 6.22
CA GLY A 272 -3.99 -9.37 4.92
C GLY A 272 -3.58 -8.26 3.96
N GLY A 273 -3.55 -7.02 4.45
CA GLY A 273 -2.99 -5.90 3.69
C GLY A 273 -1.53 -6.13 3.31
N LEU A 274 -0.68 -6.63 4.22
CA LEU A 274 0.74 -6.84 3.92
C LEU A 274 0.93 -7.85 2.78
N ILE A 275 0.18 -8.95 2.80
CA ILE A 275 0.16 -9.95 1.71
C ILE A 275 -0.32 -9.30 0.41
N LEU A 276 -1.42 -8.55 0.47
CA LEU A 276 -2.00 -7.91 -0.70
C LEU A 276 -1.04 -6.89 -1.36
N PHE A 277 -0.45 -5.98 -0.58
CA PHE A 277 0.51 -5.01 -1.10
C PHE A 277 1.81 -5.65 -1.58
N SER A 278 2.19 -6.80 -1.01
CA SER A 278 3.28 -7.62 -1.54
C SER A 278 2.96 -8.18 -2.93
N MET A 279 1.71 -8.60 -3.17
CA MET A 279 1.27 -9.00 -4.52
C MET A 279 1.15 -7.80 -5.47
N PHE A 280 0.65 -6.65 -5.01
CA PHE A 280 0.63 -5.42 -5.83
C PHE A 280 2.02 -5.02 -6.27
N LEU A 281 3.01 -5.08 -5.37
CA LEU A 281 4.38 -4.75 -5.70
C LEU A 281 4.91 -5.63 -6.85
N LEU A 282 4.57 -6.92 -6.83
CA LEU A 282 4.96 -7.86 -7.89
C LEU A 282 4.25 -7.55 -9.22
N HIS A 283 2.94 -7.28 -9.17
CA HIS A 283 2.17 -6.82 -10.33
C HIS A 283 2.73 -5.52 -10.92
N ASP A 284 2.98 -4.51 -10.08
CA ASP A 284 3.37 -3.18 -10.52
C ASP A 284 4.82 -3.13 -10.99
N THR A 285 5.70 -3.97 -10.44
CA THR A 285 7.06 -4.19 -10.99
C THR A 285 6.97 -4.67 -12.44
N GLN A 286 6.13 -5.68 -12.73
CA GLN A 286 5.96 -6.16 -14.11
C GLN A 286 5.27 -5.14 -15.01
N ARG A 287 4.28 -4.41 -14.48
CA ARG A 287 3.59 -3.33 -15.21
C ARG A 287 4.57 -2.24 -15.64
N VAL A 288 5.46 -1.80 -14.75
CA VAL A 288 6.46 -0.75 -15.05
C VAL A 288 7.43 -1.21 -16.12
N VAL A 289 7.90 -2.47 -16.06
CA VAL A 289 8.78 -3.01 -17.10
C VAL A 289 8.07 -3.08 -18.46
N LYS A 290 6.87 -3.64 -18.51
CA LYS A 290 6.07 -3.73 -19.74
C LYS A 290 5.72 -2.35 -20.30
N LEU A 291 5.50 -1.36 -19.42
CA LEU A 291 5.30 0.03 -19.82
C LEU A 291 6.57 0.62 -20.44
N ALA A 292 7.75 0.40 -19.84
CA ALA A 292 9.01 0.92 -20.35
C ALA A 292 9.38 0.34 -21.73
N GLU A 293 9.06 -0.93 -21.98
CA GLU A 293 9.26 -1.63 -23.26
C GLU A 293 8.30 -1.14 -24.34
N LYS A 294 7.00 -1.04 -24.04
CA LYS A 294 5.97 -0.69 -25.03
C LYS A 294 5.91 0.80 -25.38
N TYR A 295 6.53 1.66 -24.57
CA TYR A 295 6.42 3.10 -24.79
C TYR A 295 7.16 3.51 -26.08
N PRO A 296 6.50 4.21 -27.02
CA PRO A 296 7.08 4.52 -28.32
C PRO A 296 8.38 5.33 -28.18
N VAL A 297 9.37 5.02 -29.01
CA VAL A 297 10.62 5.77 -29.08
C VAL A 297 10.38 7.02 -29.94
N ARG A 298 10.77 8.18 -29.43
CA ARG A 298 10.69 9.44 -30.17
C ARG A 298 11.56 9.32 -31.42
N GLY A 299 10.94 9.33 -32.60
CA GLY A 299 11.65 9.30 -33.90
C GLY A 299 11.56 7.99 -34.71
N GLN A 300 10.78 7.00 -34.30
CA GLN A 300 10.52 5.80 -35.11
C GLN A 300 9.03 5.71 -35.46
N THR A 301 8.64 6.36 -36.55
CA THR A 301 7.41 6.05 -37.27
C THR A 301 7.58 4.73 -38.02
N PRO A 302 6.71 3.72 -37.83
CA PRO A 302 6.24 2.94 -38.95
C PRO A 302 5.02 3.67 -39.52
N ALA A 303 5.14 4.12 -40.76
CA ALA A 303 3.96 4.36 -41.58
C ALA A 303 3.13 3.07 -41.60
N TYR A 304 1.81 3.17 -41.37
CA TYR A 304 0.82 2.10 -41.59
C TYR A 304 0.93 0.94 -40.57
N TYR A 305 -0.12 0.50 -39.86
CA TYR A 305 -1.41 0.03 -40.33
C TYR A 305 -2.57 0.49 -39.46
N SER A 306 -3.59 1.02 -40.13
CA SER A 306 -4.94 1.20 -39.63
C SER A 306 -5.74 -0.09 -39.82
N TYR A 307 -6.38 -0.60 -38.77
CA TYR A 307 -7.50 -1.54 -38.90
C TYR A 307 -8.44 -1.40 -37.71
N GLY A 308 -9.66 -0.93 -37.95
CA GLY A 308 -10.73 -0.84 -36.94
C GLY A 308 -11.35 0.54 -36.82
N ASN A 309 -12.30 0.81 -37.71
CA ASN A 309 -13.09 2.04 -37.82
C ASN A 309 -14.17 2.12 -36.72
N TYR A 310 -13.89 2.88 -35.66
CA TYR A 310 -14.90 3.60 -34.88
C TYR A 310 -14.36 4.98 -34.56
N GLY A 311 -14.79 5.97 -35.33
CA GLY A 311 -14.35 7.35 -35.24
C GLY A 311 -14.71 8.02 -33.91
N TYR A 312 -13.68 8.43 -33.19
CA TYR A 312 -13.72 9.56 -32.26
C TYR A 312 -12.82 10.65 -32.83
N GLY A 313 -13.32 11.88 -32.82
CA GLY A 313 -12.81 13.03 -33.57
C GLY A 313 -11.28 13.19 -33.56
N ALA A 314 -10.73 13.30 -34.76
CA ALA A 314 -9.37 13.75 -35.00
C ALA A 314 -9.25 15.25 -34.65
N GLN A 315 -8.94 15.53 -33.39
CA GLN A 315 -8.44 16.80 -32.91
C GLN A 315 -7.57 16.47 -31.69
N ASP A 316 -6.33 16.10 -31.96
CA ASP A 316 -5.17 16.21 -31.08
C ASP A 316 -4.04 15.44 -31.77
N VAL A 317 -3.14 16.19 -32.40
CA VAL A 317 -1.85 15.69 -32.88
C VAL A 317 -1.27 14.83 -31.75
N GLN A 318 -0.94 13.56 -32.03
CA GLN A 318 -0.18 12.71 -31.11
C GLN A 318 1.20 13.35 -30.89
N GLN A 319 1.25 14.37 -30.04
CA GLN A 319 2.50 14.86 -29.47
C GLN A 319 3.11 13.66 -28.78
N PHE A 320 4.28 13.26 -29.26
CA PHE A 320 5.15 12.25 -28.66
C PHE A 320 5.42 12.64 -27.19
N ARG A 321 4.49 12.30 -26.29
CA ARG A 321 4.62 12.59 -24.85
C ARG A 321 5.88 11.91 -24.37
N ARG A 322 6.64 12.60 -23.53
CA ARG A 322 7.85 12.02 -22.94
C ARG A 322 7.43 10.94 -21.95
N PHE A 323 8.22 9.86 -21.87
CA PHE A 323 8.04 8.87 -20.82
C PHE A 323 8.11 9.57 -19.47
N ASP A 324 7.08 9.38 -18.64
CA ASP A 324 6.97 10.00 -17.32
C ASP A 324 7.39 9.00 -16.23
N PRO A 325 8.65 9.05 -15.76
CA PRO A 325 9.15 8.15 -14.73
C PRO A 325 8.49 8.40 -13.36
N ILE A 326 8.01 9.62 -13.08
CA ILE A 326 7.38 9.98 -11.81
C ILE A 326 6.01 9.29 -11.69
N ASN A 327 5.25 9.26 -12.78
CA ASN A 327 3.97 8.56 -12.81
C ASN A 327 4.16 7.04 -12.83
N ALA A 328 5.20 6.55 -13.53
CA ALA A 328 5.49 5.11 -13.58
C ALA A 328 5.86 4.53 -12.20
N GLN A 329 6.63 5.25 -11.38
CA GLN A 329 7.05 4.76 -10.06
C GLN A 329 5.97 4.87 -8.97
N MET A 330 4.92 5.68 -9.19
CA MET A 330 3.97 6.05 -8.14
C MET A 330 3.30 4.82 -7.48
N ALA A 331 2.93 3.81 -8.27
CA ALA A 331 2.27 2.61 -7.75
C ALA A 331 3.23 1.79 -6.85
N ILE A 332 4.44 1.53 -7.33
CA ILE A 332 5.51 0.86 -6.58
C ILE A 332 5.83 1.61 -5.29
N TYR A 333 5.95 2.93 -5.35
CA TYR A 333 6.17 3.78 -4.17
C TYR A 333 5.10 3.57 -3.08
N LEU A 334 3.84 3.57 -3.48
CA LEU A 334 2.71 3.38 -2.56
C LEU A 334 2.69 1.97 -1.96
N ASP A 335 3.05 0.94 -2.73
CA ASP A 335 3.15 -0.42 -2.21
C ASP A 335 4.26 -0.54 -1.16
N ILE A 336 5.44 0.04 -1.44
CA ILE A 336 6.56 0.05 -0.50
C ILE A 336 6.17 0.73 0.82
N LEU A 337 5.52 1.89 0.76
CA LEU A 337 5.04 2.57 1.97
C LEU A 337 4.01 1.73 2.73
N ASN A 338 3.07 1.10 2.03
CA ASN A 338 2.08 0.24 2.66
C ASN A 338 2.72 -0.97 3.36
N ILE A 339 3.71 -1.60 2.75
CA ILE A 339 4.49 -2.69 3.35
C ILE A 339 5.25 -2.17 4.58
N PHE A 340 5.93 -1.03 4.46
CA PHE A 340 6.70 -0.43 5.56
C PHE A 340 5.84 -0.16 6.79
N ILE A 341 4.69 0.49 6.62
CA ILE A 341 3.81 0.85 7.74
C ILE A 341 3.31 -0.41 8.44
N ARG A 342 3.00 -1.47 7.69
CA ARG A 342 2.55 -2.75 8.24
C ARG A 342 3.65 -3.47 8.98
N MET A 343 4.87 -3.46 8.46
CA MET A 343 6.04 -3.97 9.17
C MET A 343 6.28 -3.19 10.46
N ALA A 344 6.23 -1.85 10.41
CA ALA A 344 6.38 -1.01 11.59
C ALA A 344 5.31 -1.31 12.65
N MET A 345 4.05 -1.51 12.25
CA MET A 345 2.96 -1.90 13.16
C MET A 345 3.16 -3.29 13.78
N ILE A 346 3.55 -4.29 12.98
CA ILE A 346 3.83 -5.65 13.48
C ILE A 346 4.96 -5.60 14.51
N MET A 347 6.06 -4.90 14.19
CA MET A 347 7.22 -4.79 15.06
C MET A 347 6.98 -3.91 16.30
N GLY A 348 6.07 -2.94 16.17
CA GLY A 348 5.60 -2.03 17.21
C GLY A 348 4.74 -2.67 18.29
N GLY A 349 4.45 -3.97 18.18
CA GLY A 349 3.71 -4.71 19.21
C GLY A 349 2.21 -4.81 18.96
N MET A 350 1.72 -4.50 17.77
CA MET A 350 0.32 -4.67 17.40
C MET A 350 -0.04 -6.16 17.13
N GLY A 351 0.96 -7.00 16.86
CA GLY A 351 0.84 -8.45 16.78
C GLY A 351 1.21 -9.11 18.10
N GLY A 352 0.25 -9.23 19.03
CA GLY A 352 0.22 -10.22 20.12
C GLY A 352 1.49 -10.44 20.97
N ASN A 353 1.38 -10.06 22.25
CA ASN A 353 2.05 -10.74 23.38
C ASN A 353 3.54 -10.47 23.64
N ARG A 354 3.95 -9.19 23.78
CA ARG A 354 5.15 -8.82 24.59
C ARG A 354 4.78 -8.46 26.03
N ARG A 355 4.07 -9.34 26.72
CA ARG A 355 4.07 -9.38 28.18
C ARG A 355 4.53 -10.76 28.62
N ARG A 356 5.84 -10.92 28.67
CA ARG A 356 6.61 -11.85 29.52
C ARG A 356 8.08 -11.77 29.10
N ARG A 357 8.77 -10.78 29.65
CA ARG A 357 10.13 -10.88 30.17
C ARG A 357 10.37 -9.68 31.06
#